data_AF-A0A420HKD9-F1
#
_entry.id   AF-A0A420HKD9-F1
#
_cell.length_a   1.000
_cell.length_b   1.000
_cell.length_c   1.000
_cell.angle_alpha   90.00
_cell.angle_beta   90.00
_cell.angle_gamma   90.00
#
_symmetry.space_group_name_H-M   'P 1'
#
loop_
_entity.id
_entity.type
_entity.pdbx_description
1 polymer ?
#
loop_
_entity_poly.entity_id
_entity_poly.type
_entity_poly.pdbx_seq_one_letter_code
_entity_poly.pdbx_strand_id
1 'polypeptide(L)'
;MLKLTALEFYYSSCQGFNLTIEQLIQRFQDRFEGEEYRRNALLNLNNTNLRTWLRQNTDTPKSTVFNNMVEHLRQIQCGLNQEYQSDSALRNRIITACNNVAACSLAVLQPATVITSLINNIHGAI
;
A
#
# COMPACT_ATOMS: atom_id res chain seq x y z
N MET A 1 7.91 18.37 1.19
CA MET A 1 8.46 19.30 0.18
C MET A 1 8.70 18.52 -1.09
N LEU A 2 8.18 18.97 -2.23
CA LEU A 2 8.50 18.38 -3.55
C LEU A 2 10.00 18.53 -3.83
N LYS A 3 10.60 17.57 -4.54
CA LYS A 3 12.03 17.57 -4.89
C LYS A 3 12.21 17.07 -6.32
N LEU A 4 13.34 17.44 -6.92
CA LEU A 4 13.79 16.95 -8.24
C LEU A 4 12.68 17.11 -9.29
N THR A 5 12.44 16.06 -10.09
CA THR A 5 11.48 16.03 -11.20
C THR A 5 10.05 16.39 -10.79
N ALA A 6 9.64 16.09 -9.55
CA ALA A 6 8.32 16.48 -9.05
C ALA A 6 8.21 18.00 -8.82
N LEU A 7 9.29 18.64 -8.37
CA LEU A 7 9.36 20.10 -8.20
C LEU A 7 9.43 20.80 -9.56
N GLU A 8 10.24 20.27 -10.49
CA GLU A 8 10.32 20.78 -11.86
C GLU A 8 8.96 20.74 -12.55
N PHE A 9 8.25 19.61 -12.47
CA PHE A 9 6.91 19.46 -13.03
C PHE A 9 5.91 20.45 -12.42
N TYR A 10 5.97 20.67 -11.10
CA TYR A 10 5.12 21.66 -10.45
C TYR A 10 5.32 23.04 -11.07
N TYR A 11 6.56 23.49 -11.23
CA TYR A 11 6.84 24.81 -11.78
C TYR A 11 6.55 24.92 -13.28
N SER A 12 6.82 23.88 -14.07
CA SER A 12 6.59 23.92 -15.54
C SER A 12 5.13 23.74 -15.94
N SER A 13 4.35 23.03 -15.12
CA SER A 13 3.07 22.47 -15.56
C SER A 13 1.94 22.63 -14.54
N CYS A 14 2.17 23.23 -13.37
CA CYS A 14 1.13 23.46 -12.37
C CYS A 14 1.10 24.91 -11.85
N GLN A 15 2.25 25.50 -11.57
CA GLN A 15 2.34 26.86 -11.06
C GLN A 15 1.89 27.87 -12.13
N GLY A 16 1.15 28.89 -11.70
CA GLY A 16 0.64 29.95 -12.59
C GLY A 16 -0.67 29.58 -13.29
N PHE A 17 -1.16 28.35 -13.15
CA PHE A 17 -2.49 27.95 -13.59
C PHE A 17 -3.49 28.06 -12.42
N ASN A 18 -4.72 28.54 -12.68
CA ASN A 18 -5.83 28.53 -11.71
C ASN A 18 -6.42 27.12 -11.58
N LEU A 19 -5.63 26.18 -11.05
CA LEU A 19 -6.05 24.81 -10.82
C LEU A 19 -6.77 24.68 -9.47
N THR A 20 -7.84 23.90 -9.44
CA THR A 20 -8.36 23.37 -8.18
C THR A 20 -7.38 22.34 -7.61
N ILE A 21 -7.53 21.99 -6.34
CA ILE A 21 -6.74 20.92 -5.71
C ILE A 21 -6.91 19.61 -6.46
N GLU A 22 -8.14 19.26 -6.87
CA GLU A 22 -8.44 18.05 -7.63
C GLU A 22 -7.72 18.03 -8.99
N GLN A 23 -7.73 19.16 -9.71
CA GLN A 23 -7.02 19.27 -10.99
C GLN A 23 -5.50 19.18 -10.83
N LEU A 24 -4.96 19.74 -9.75
CA LEU A 24 -3.55 19.62 -9.42
C LEU A 24 -3.18 18.16 -9.16
N ILE A 25 -3.95 17.46 -8.33
CA ILE A 25 -3.75 16.03 -8.03
C ILE A 25 -3.82 15.22 -9.32
N GLN A 26 -4.84 15.43 -10.15
CA GLN A 26 -5.00 14.71 -11.42
C GLN A 26 -3.78 14.92 -12.34
N ARG A 27 -3.25 16.14 -12.45
CA ARG A 27 -2.04 16.39 -13.26
C ARG A 27 -0.83 15.63 -12.76
N PHE A 28 -0.66 15.51 -11.44
CA PHE A 28 0.42 14.69 -10.87
C PHE A 28 0.21 13.20 -11.17
N GLN A 29 -1.01 12.70 -11.02
CA GLN A 29 -1.35 11.31 -11.35
C GLN A 29 -1.14 11.03 -12.84
N ASP A 30 -1.55 11.91 -13.74
CA ASP A 30 -1.36 11.73 -15.18
C ASP A 30 0.13 11.72 -15.57
N ARG A 31 0.96 12.52 -14.87
CA ARG A 31 2.39 12.61 -15.14
C ARG A 31 3.19 11.44 -14.58
N PHE A 32 2.88 11.01 -13.36
CA PHE A 32 3.71 10.08 -12.59
C PHE A 32 3.08 8.70 -12.39
N GLU A 33 1.76 8.59 -12.58
CA GLU A 33 0.97 7.39 -12.33
C GLU A 33 0.21 6.94 -13.58
N GLY A 34 0.86 6.94 -14.74
CA GLY A 34 0.24 6.45 -15.99
C GLY A 34 -0.17 4.98 -15.94
N GLU A 35 -0.83 4.49 -17.00
CA GLU A 35 -1.41 3.13 -17.03
C GLU A 35 -0.40 2.00 -16.75
N GLU A 36 0.83 2.13 -17.23
CA GLU A 36 1.89 1.17 -16.95
C GLU A 36 2.24 1.14 -15.44
N TYR A 37 2.34 2.31 -14.81
CA TYR A 37 2.57 2.43 -13.38
C TYR A 37 1.43 1.77 -12.60
N ARG A 38 0.18 2.10 -12.91
CA ARG A 38 -1.00 1.51 -12.24
C ARG A 38 -1.04 0.00 -12.38
N ARG A 39 -0.77 -0.52 -13.57
CA ARG A 39 -0.69 -1.96 -13.82
C ARG A 39 0.40 -2.62 -12.98
N ASN A 40 1.60 -2.04 -12.95
CA ASN A 40 2.72 -2.57 -12.18
C ASN A 40 2.45 -2.50 -10.67
N ALA A 41 1.84 -1.40 -10.20
CA ALA A 41 1.40 -1.25 -8.82
C ALA A 41 0.36 -2.32 -8.43
N LEU A 42 -0.62 -2.61 -9.30
CA LEU A 42 -1.63 -3.65 -9.05
C LEU A 42 -1.02 -5.05 -9.02
N LEU A 43 -0.09 -5.34 -9.93
CA LEU A 43 0.68 -6.59 -9.92
C LEU A 43 1.48 -6.73 -8.61
N ASN A 44 2.13 -5.66 -8.17
CA ASN A 44 2.88 -5.66 -6.92
C ASN A 44 1.96 -5.88 -5.71
N LEU A 45 0.82 -5.19 -5.65
CA LEU A 45 -0.19 -5.36 -4.61
C LEU A 45 -0.65 -6.82 -4.53
N ASN A 46 -0.93 -7.44 -5.68
CA ASN A 46 -1.45 -8.81 -5.75
C ASN A 46 -0.41 -9.86 -5.36
N ASN A 47 0.85 -9.64 -5.73
CA ASN A 47 1.96 -10.57 -5.45
C ASN A 47 2.56 -10.40 -4.04
N THR A 48 2.23 -9.30 -3.34
CA THR A 48 2.67 -9.08 -1.97
C THR A 48 2.09 -10.15 -1.05
N ASN A 49 2.99 -10.92 -0.42
CA ASN A 49 2.67 -11.97 0.53
C ASN A 49 3.73 -12.04 1.64
N LEU A 50 3.27 -12.32 2.85
CA LEU A 50 4.11 -12.28 4.06
C LEU A 50 5.22 -13.34 4.04
N ARG A 51 4.96 -14.50 3.44
CA ARG A 51 5.94 -15.59 3.34
C ARG A 51 7.19 -15.15 2.56
N THR A 52 7.02 -14.48 1.43
CA THR A 52 8.14 -13.94 0.63
C THR A 52 8.89 -12.87 1.43
N TRP A 53 8.18 -11.96 2.08
CA TRP A 53 8.79 -10.90 2.90
C TRP A 53 9.63 -11.46 4.05
N LEU A 54 9.13 -12.46 4.77
CA LEU A 54 9.88 -13.14 5.84
C LEU A 54 11.15 -13.83 5.32
N ARG A 55 11.09 -14.44 4.13
CA ARG A 55 12.25 -15.08 3.50
C ARG A 55 13.33 -14.08 3.07
N GLN A 56 12.93 -12.88 2.67
CA GLN A 56 13.83 -11.81 2.24
C GLN A 56 14.43 -11.01 3.40
N ASN A 57 13.86 -11.13 4.61
CA ASN A 57 14.22 -10.33 5.77
C ASN A 57 14.49 -11.22 6.99
N THR A 58 15.45 -12.15 6.88
CA THR A 58 15.74 -13.15 7.93
C THR A 58 16.31 -12.55 9.21
N ASP A 59 16.99 -11.41 9.10
CA ASP A 59 17.66 -10.74 10.23
C ASP A 59 16.74 -9.76 10.97
N THR A 60 15.52 -9.57 10.47
CA THR A 60 14.54 -8.63 11.01
C THR A 60 13.49 -9.39 11.81
N PRO A 61 13.06 -8.91 13.00
CA PRO A 61 11.96 -9.52 13.74
C PRO A 61 10.71 -9.68 12.86
N LYS A 62 10.07 -10.86 12.92
CA LYS A 62 8.92 -11.18 12.05
C LYS A 62 7.79 -10.16 12.14
N SER A 63 7.52 -9.66 13.33
CA SER A 63 6.54 -8.61 13.60
C SER A 63 6.89 -7.29 12.91
N THR A 64 8.17 -6.91 12.90
CA THR A 64 8.67 -5.76 12.13
C THR A 64 8.55 -5.98 10.63
N VAL A 65 8.88 -7.18 10.13
CA VAL A 65 8.69 -7.53 8.70
C VAL A 65 7.21 -7.42 8.31
N PHE A 66 6.30 -7.91 9.15
CA PHE A 66 4.86 -7.78 8.94
C PHE A 66 4.42 -6.31 8.88
N ASN A 67 4.84 -5.48 9.84
CA ASN A 67 4.50 -4.04 9.84
C ASN A 67 5.02 -3.34 8.58
N ASN A 68 6.24 -3.65 8.15
CA ASN A 68 6.81 -3.10 6.91
C ASN A 68 6.01 -3.52 5.67
N MET A 69 5.55 -4.78 5.61
CA MET A 69 4.70 -5.25 4.53
C MET A 69 3.33 -4.54 4.53
N VAL A 70 2.73 -4.33 5.70
CA VAL A 70 1.46 -3.59 5.82
C VAL A 70 1.62 -2.15 5.34
N GLU A 71 2.72 -1.49 5.70
CA GLU A 71 3.03 -0.14 5.25
C GLU A 71 3.26 -0.09 3.72
N HIS A 72 3.94 -1.09 3.17
CA HIS A 72 4.11 -1.23 1.73
C HIS A 72 2.76 -1.36 0.99
N LEU A 73 1.84 -2.17 1.51
CA LEU A 73 0.49 -2.31 0.96
C LEU A 73 -0.29 -0.97 1.03
N ARG A 74 -0.16 -0.23 2.13
CA ARG A 74 -0.75 1.12 2.27
C ARG A 74 -0.21 2.10 1.24
N GLN A 75 1.08 2.04 0.94
CA GLN A 75 1.69 2.96 -0.02
C GLN A 75 1.27 2.64 -1.45
N ILE A 76 1.24 1.36 -1.83
CA ILE A 76 0.85 0.94 -3.18
C ILE A 76 -0.60 1.32 -3.47
N GLN A 77 -1.52 1.09 -2.52
CA GLN A 77 -2.95 1.35 -2.78
C GLN A 77 -3.22 2.82 -3.11
N CYS A 78 -2.45 3.76 -2.56
CA CYS A 78 -2.62 5.21 -2.81
C CYS A 78 -2.43 5.59 -4.29
N GLY A 79 -1.62 4.81 -5.04
CA GLY A 79 -1.41 5.01 -6.47
C GLY A 79 -2.34 4.17 -7.37
N LEU A 80 -3.33 3.49 -6.80
CA LEU A 80 -4.30 2.67 -7.53
C LEU A 80 -5.66 3.37 -7.66
N ASN A 81 -6.57 2.80 -8.44
CA ASN A 81 -7.94 3.30 -8.58
C ASN A 81 -8.67 3.31 -7.23
N GLN A 82 -9.68 4.18 -7.11
CA GLN A 82 -10.43 4.41 -5.88
C GLN A 82 -10.99 3.12 -5.22
N GLU A 83 -11.32 2.10 -6.02
CA GLU A 83 -11.79 0.80 -5.54
C GLU A 83 -10.77 0.08 -4.62
N TYR A 84 -9.47 0.34 -4.77
CA TYR A 84 -8.41 -0.25 -3.96
C TYR A 84 -8.03 0.59 -2.74
N GLN A 85 -8.48 1.85 -2.66
CA GLN A 85 -8.03 2.81 -1.65
C GLN A 85 -8.80 2.76 -0.34
N SER A 86 -9.77 1.85 -0.20
CA SER A 86 -10.57 1.74 1.02
C SER A 86 -9.91 0.89 2.10
N ASP A 87 -10.20 1.18 3.37
CA ASP A 87 -9.77 0.34 4.50
C ASP A 87 -10.24 -1.12 4.36
N SER A 88 -11.40 -1.34 3.74
CA SER A 88 -11.92 -2.67 3.44
C SER A 88 -11.04 -3.41 2.42
N ALA A 89 -10.63 -2.72 1.34
CA ALA A 89 -9.72 -3.27 0.35
C ALA A 89 -8.36 -3.62 0.98
N LEU A 90 -7.80 -2.73 1.79
CA LEU A 90 -6.55 -2.98 2.51
C LEU A 90 -6.67 -4.17 3.46
N ARG A 91 -7.76 -4.23 4.24
CA ARG A 91 -8.04 -5.35 5.16
C ARG A 91 -8.04 -6.68 4.41
N ASN A 92 -8.77 -6.78 3.31
CA ASN A 92 -8.85 -7.99 2.50
C ASN A 92 -7.48 -8.35 1.88
N ARG A 93 -6.69 -7.34 1.52
CA ARG A 93 -5.34 -7.55 0.99
C ARG A 93 -4.37 -8.08 2.04
N ILE A 94 -4.42 -7.57 3.27
CA ILE A 94 -3.62 -8.06 4.41
C ILE A 94 -3.96 -9.52 4.70
N ILE A 95 -5.26 -9.85 4.76
CA ILE A 95 -5.74 -11.23 4.96
C ILE A 95 -5.14 -12.14 3.89
N THR A 96 -5.31 -11.77 2.62
CA THR A 96 -4.82 -12.57 1.48
C THR A 96 -3.30 -12.72 1.50
N ALA A 97 -2.56 -11.66 1.85
CA ALA A 97 -1.10 -11.68 1.98
C ALA A 97 -0.61 -12.62 3.09
N CYS A 98 -1.42 -12.86 4.13
CA CYS A 98 -1.07 -13.68 5.29
C CYS A 98 -1.53 -15.15 5.18
N ASN A 99 -2.39 -15.51 4.22
CA ASN A 99 -2.97 -16.86 4.05
C ASN A 99 -1.95 -18.01 4.05
N ASN A 100 -0.71 -17.71 3.65
CA ASN A 100 0.38 -18.66 3.50
C ASN A 100 1.30 -18.74 4.74
N VAL A 101 0.93 -18.16 5.87
CA VAL A 101 1.71 -18.20 7.10
C VAL A 101 0.86 -18.82 8.20
N ALA A 102 1.22 -20.04 8.63
CA ALA A 102 0.42 -20.83 9.57
C ALA A 102 0.14 -20.08 10.89
N ALA A 103 1.11 -19.32 11.39
CA ALA A 103 0.97 -18.48 12.58
C ALA A 103 -0.17 -17.44 12.48
N CYS A 104 -0.48 -16.96 11.27
CA CYS A 104 -1.52 -15.96 11.04
C CYS A 104 -2.94 -16.54 10.91
N SER A 105 -3.08 -17.87 10.74
CA SER A 105 -4.35 -18.52 10.40
C SER A 105 -5.50 -18.17 11.35
N LEU A 106 -5.26 -18.22 12.67
CA LEU A 106 -6.28 -17.88 13.67
C LEU A 106 -6.52 -16.37 13.76
N ALA A 107 -5.46 -15.57 13.70
CA ALA A 107 -5.53 -14.11 13.82
C ALA A 107 -6.34 -13.46 12.69
N VAL A 108 -6.25 -14.02 11.47
CA VAL A 108 -6.97 -13.57 10.28
C VAL A 108 -8.48 -13.87 10.33
N LEU A 109 -8.87 -14.97 11.00
CA LEU A 109 -10.27 -15.41 11.11
C LEU A 109 -11.04 -14.67 12.20
N GLN A 110 -10.35 -14.00 13.12
CA GLN A 110 -11.01 -13.25 14.17
C GLN A 110 -11.82 -12.08 13.57
N PRO A 111 -13.08 -11.88 14.01
CA PRO A 111 -13.89 -10.75 13.56
C PRO A 111 -13.25 -9.42 14.00
N ALA A 112 -12.45 -8.83 13.12
CA ALA A 112 -11.93 -7.48 13.29
C ALA A 112 -12.83 -6.51 12.52
N THR A 113 -13.59 -5.69 13.25
CA THR A 113 -14.43 -4.62 12.70
C THR A 113 -13.61 -3.43 12.19
N VAL A 114 -12.38 -3.29 12.67
CA VAL A 114 -11.45 -2.21 12.31
C VAL A 114 -10.11 -2.82 11.88
N ILE A 115 -9.49 -2.23 10.86
CA ILE A 115 -8.21 -2.70 10.31
C ILE A 115 -7.09 -2.75 11.36
N THR A 116 -7.06 -1.79 12.29
CA THR A 116 -6.08 -1.73 13.38
C THR A 116 -6.15 -2.97 14.27
N SER A 117 -7.36 -3.48 14.56
CA SER A 117 -7.54 -4.69 15.34
C SER A 117 -6.98 -5.92 14.62
N LEU A 118 -7.20 -6.02 13.30
CA LEU A 118 -6.63 -7.09 12.48
C LEU A 118 -5.09 -7.07 12.51
N ILE A 119 -4.50 -5.88 12.33
CA ILE A 119 -3.04 -5.70 12.34
C ILE A 119 -2.47 -6.13 13.70
N ASN A 120 -3.08 -5.69 14.80
CA ASN A 120 -2.63 -6.04 16.15
C ASN A 120 -2.73 -7.56 16.42
N ASN A 121 -3.81 -8.20 15.98
CA ASN A 121 -3.99 -9.64 16.13
C ASN A 121 -2.91 -10.43 15.38
N ILE A 122 -2.61 -10.06 14.13
CA ILE A 122 -1.59 -10.73 13.33
C ILE A 122 -0.19 -10.46 13.90
N HIS A 123 0.09 -9.22 14.32
CA HIS A 123 1.35 -8.84 14.95
C HIS A 123 1.63 -9.64 16.23
N GLY A 124 0.61 -9.87 17.07
CA GLY A 124 0.76 -10.68 18.28
C GLY A 124 0.91 -12.18 18.03
N ALA A 125 0.51 -12.67 16.85
CA ALA A 125 0.54 -14.08 16.51
C ALA A 125 1.84 -14.54 15.81
N ILE A 126 2.67 -13.60 15.32
CA ILE A 126 3.83 -13.88 14.45
C ILE A 126 5.17 -13.64 15.13
#